data_AF-A0A8S1RVB6-F1
#
_entry.id   AF-A0A8S1RVB6-F1
#
_cell.length_a   1.000
_cell.length_b   1.000
_cell.length_c   1.000
_cell.angle_alpha   90.00
_cell.angle_beta   90.00
_cell.angle_gamma   90.00
#
_symmetry.space_group_name_H-M   'P 1'
#
loop_
_entity.id
_entity.type
_entity.pdbx_description
1 polymer ?
#
loop_
_entity_poly.entity_id
_entity_poly.type
_entity_poly.pdbx_seq_one_letter_code
_entity_poly.pdbx_strand_id
1 'polypeptide(L)'
;MDFGIYLKLLIVVIIKMMVKRWVDGILIRNMVKAKKRCGLYNDSVEGISFKNGDWVELSYSIQSKDLVLYNGNYNYGRKIGKWDIYWNQVHQSSKIGGGQFGVQLSNNSSIKIGQWIELRDGYCQDSKIYNCGEYKKGIKIGIWDIQFQEKIIGGGSYDVGSKTGKWIELCDGFYKSGYGSKEITFNGEYSNGKKIGKWTEINLKNLHLRTIYYD
;
A
#
# COMPACT_ATOMS: atom_id res chain seq x y z
N MET A 1 9.17 24.26 -39.26
CA MET A 1 9.50 23.78 -37.89
C MET A 1 10.77 22.96 -38.01
N ASP A 2 11.82 23.30 -37.25
CA ASP A 2 13.15 22.69 -37.39
C ASP A 2 13.23 21.37 -36.61
N PHE A 3 13.34 20.26 -37.33
CA PHE A 3 13.47 18.91 -36.76
C PHE A 3 14.71 18.78 -35.86
N GLY A 4 15.77 19.57 -36.11
CA GLY A 4 16.98 19.58 -35.31
C GLY A 4 16.78 20.10 -33.88
N ILE A 5 15.84 21.03 -33.68
CA ILE A 5 15.53 21.59 -32.35
C ILE A 5 14.78 20.54 -31.51
N TYR A 6 13.83 19.81 -32.10
CA TYR A 6 13.07 18.77 -31.40
C TYR A 6 13.96 17.61 -30.95
N LEU A 7 14.88 17.16 -31.80
CA LEU A 7 15.79 16.07 -31.45
C LEU A 7 16.74 16.44 -30.31
N LYS A 8 17.26 17.68 -30.30
CA LYS A 8 18.10 18.20 -29.20
C LYS A 8 17.33 18.25 -27.88
N LEU A 9 16.08 18.72 -27.90
CA LEU A 9 15.23 18.76 -26.70
C LEU A 9 14.93 17.34 -26.18
N LEU A 10 14.62 16.38 -27.06
CA LEU A 10 14.35 15.00 -26.69
C LEU A 10 15.57 14.32 -26.04
N ILE A 11 16.77 14.53 -26.60
CA ILE A 11 18.02 13.99 -26.04
C ILE A 11 18.29 14.54 -24.64
N VAL A 12 18.09 15.85 -24.42
CA VAL A 12 18.27 16.47 -23.10
C VAL A 12 17.29 15.90 -22.07
N VAL A 13 16.04 15.65 -22.47
CA VAL A 13 15.03 15.01 -21.60
C VAL A 13 15.45 13.58 -21.25
N ILE A 14 15.88 12.79 -22.22
CA ILE A 14 16.32 11.40 -22.00
C ILE A 14 17.53 11.36 -21.06
N ILE A 15 18.54 12.20 -21.28
CA ILE A 15 19.73 12.27 -20.43
C ILE A 15 19.35 12.65 -18.99
N LYS A 16 18.47 13.66 -18.80
CA LYS A 16 17.99 14.04 -17.47
C LYS A 16 17.25 12.89 -16.77
N MET A 17 16.45 12.11 -17.51
CA MET A 17 15.77 10.92 -16.96
C MET A 17 16.74 9.81 -16.57
N MET A 18 17.79 9.57 -17.37
CA MET A 18 18.81 8.55 -17.10
C MET A 18 19.68 8.93 -15.90
N VAL A 19 20.14 10.18 -15.82
CA VAL A 19 20.92 10.70 -14.68
C VAL A 19 20.11 10.63 -13.38
N LYS A 20 18.84 11.01 -13.42
CA LYS A 20 17.96 10.91 -12.25
C LYS A 20 17.80 9.47 -11.77
N ARG A 21 17.54 8.53 -12.69
CA ARG A 21 17.49 7.08 -12.36
C ARG A 21 18.80 6.57 -11.76
N TRP A 22 19.93 7.05 -12.25
CA TRP A 22 21.24 6.68 -11.72
C TRP A 22 21.49 7.24 -10.31
N VAL A 23 21.14 8.51 -10.07
CA VAL A 23 21.24 9.15 -8.75
C VAL A 23 20.28 8.51 -7.74
N ASP A 24 19.02 8.26 -8.13
CA ASP A 24 18.04 7.57 -7.28
C ASP A 24 18.54 6.14 -6.95
N GLY A 25 19.13 5.45 -7.92
CA GLY A 25 19.78 4.15 -7.72
C GLY A 25 20.98 4.21 -6.78
N ILE A 26 21.79 5.27 -6.83
CA ILE A 26 22.90 5.51 -5.88
C ILE A 26 22.37 5.82 -4.49
N LEU A 27 21.31 6.63 -4.37
CA LEU A 27 20.70 6.95 -3.08
C LEU A 27 20.14 5.69 -2.43
N ILE A 28 19.45 4.83 -3.19
CA ILE A 28 18.98 3.51 -2.73
C ILE A 28 20.18 2.66 -2.29
N ARG A 29 21.25 2.57 -3.09
CA ARG A 29 22.46 1.82 -2.71
C ARG A 29 23.11 2.38 -1.45
N ASN A 30 23.14 3.70 -1.26
CA ASN A 30 23.72 4.34 -0.09
C ASN A 30 22.83 4.19 1.15
N MET A 31 21.50 4.20 1.00
CA MET A 31 20.56 3.90 2.08
C MET A 31 20.62 2.43 2.49
N VAL A 32 20.74 1.51 1.53
CA VAL A 32 20.96 0.07 1.78
C VAL A 32 22.32 -0.17 2.41
N LYS A 33 23.37 0.55 1.99
CA LYS A 33 24.71 0.47 2.60
C LYS A 33 24.79 1.12 3.99
N ALA A 34 24.01 2.16 4.26
CA ALA A 34 23.98 2.85 5.55
C ALA A 34 23.10 2.15 6.60
N LYS A 35 22.11 1.35 6.18
CA LYS A 35 21.32 0.47 7.08
C LYS A 35 21.73 -0.99 6.89
N LYS A 36 22.70 -1.40 7.72
CA LYS A 36 23.17 -2.76 8.03
C LYS A 36 22.05 -3.72 8.49
N ARG A 37 20.99 -3.94 7.68
CA ARG A 37 19.83 -4.81 7.99
C ARG A 37 19.25 -5.49 6.74
N CYS A 38 20.12 -5.99 5.88
CA CYS A 38 19.74 -7.13 5.04
C CYS A 38 20.04 -8.35 5.91
N GLY A 39 19.02 -9.07 6.37
CA GLY A 39 19.21 -10.24 7.22
C GLY A 39 20.11 -11.28 6.55
N LEU A 40 20.57 -12.24 7.34
CA LEU A 40 21.39 -13.33 6.80
C LEU A 40 20.49 -14.26 5.98
N TYR A 41 21.01 -14.69 4.85
CA TYR A 41 20.48 -15.89 4.21
C TYR A 41 21.06 -17.08 4.97
N ASN A 42 20.20 -17.97 5.46
CA ASN A 42 20.67 -19.27 5.93
C ASN A 42 20.87 -20.16 4.70
N ASP A 43 22.09 -20.65 4.50
CA ASP A 43 22.37 -21.70 3.53
C ASP A 43 21.76 -23.01 4.06
N SER A 44 20.88 -23.65 3.27
CA SER A 44 20.38 -24.99 3.56
C SER A 44 21.23 -26.05 2.86
N VAL A 45 21.14 -27.28 3.36
CA VAL A 45 21.86 -28.47 2.86
C VAL A 45 21.57 -28.75 1.37
N GLU A 46 20.48 -28.21 0.83
CA GLU A 46 20.04 -28.40 -0.57
C GLU A 46 20.29 -27.17 -1.46
N GLY A 47 21.06 -26.19 -1.00
CA GLY A 47 21.38 -24.99 -1.78
C GLY A 47 20.23 -23.98 -1.90
N ILE A 48 19.13 -24.19 -1.17
CA ILE A 48 18.04 -23.20 -1.07
C ILE A 48 18.37 -22.23 0.07
N SER A 49 18.46 -20.94 -0.25
CA SER A 49 18.69 -19.90 0.76
C SER A 49 17.38 -19.31 1.26
N PHE A 50 17.25 -19.16 2.58
CA PHE A 50 16.05 -18.57 3.20
C PHE A 50 16.38 -17.26 3.90
N LYS A 51 15.48 -16.27 3.78
CA LYS A 51 15.54 -15.04 4.58
C LYS A 51 15.41 -15.38 6.06
N ASN A 52 16.33 -14.89 6.89
CA ASN A 52 16.28 -15.06 8.34
C ASN A 52 16.71 -13.78 9.07
N GLY A 53 16.16 -13.52 10.25
CA GLY A 53 16.48 -12.33 11.06
C GLY A 53 15.75 -11.07 10.61
N ASP A 54 16.34 -9.89 10.85
CA ASP A 54 15.71 -8.61 10.53
C ASP A 54 15.88 -8.24 9.06
N TRP A 55 14.80 -7.78 8.42
CA TRP A 55 14.76 -7.40 7.01
C TRP A 55 14.04 -6.08 6.77
N VAL A 56 14.45 -5.46 5.67
CA VAL A 56 13.78 -4.31 5.06
C VAL A 56 13.37 -4.71 3.64
N GLU A 57 12.10 -4.61 3.31
CA GLU A 57 11.57 -4.85 1.96
C GLU A 57 11.12 -3.55 1.31
N LEU A 58 11.34 -3.45 0.00
CA LEU A 58 10.90 -2.32 -0.81
C LEU A 58 9.54 -2.64 -1.44
N SER A 59 8.60 -1.71 -1.39
CA SER A 59 7.38 -1.80 -2.19
C SER A 59 7.72 -1.66 -3.67
N TYR A 60 7.14 -2.50 -4.54
CA TYR A 60 7.38 -2.48 -5.99
C TYR A 60 6.78 -1.26 -6.72
N SER A 61 6.08 -0.37 -6.03
CA SER A 61 5.52 0.86 -6.59
C SER A 61 6.60 1.93 -6.82
N ILE A 62 7.47 1.71 -7.82
CA ILE A 62 8.65 2.56 -8.13
C ILE A 62 8.29 3.79 -8.99
N GLN A 63 7.01 4.06 -9.26
CA GLN A 63 6.63 5.18 -10.14
C GLN A 63 6.78 6.57 -9.50
N SER A 64 6.88 6.65 -8.18
CA SER A 64 7.02 7.90 -7.42
C SER A 64 8.41 8.07 -6.83
N LYS A 65 8.81 9.33 -6.55
CA LYS A 65 9.99 9.65 -5.69
C LYS A 65 9.84 9.13 -4.25
N ASP A 66 8.66 8.63 -3.92
CA ASP A 66 8.29 8.11 -2.62
C ASP A 66 8.66 6.63 -2.51
N LEU A 67 9.38 6.28 -1.45
CA LEU A 67 9.76 4.90 -1.16
C LEU A 67 8.97 4.37 0.03
N VAL A 68 8.31 3.23 -0.14
CA VAL A 68 7.66 2.50 0.97
C VAL A 68 8.54 1.32 1.36
N LEU A 69 8.86 1.25 2.66
CA LEU A 69 9.71 0.23 3.28
C LEU A 69 8.88 -0.60 4.27
N TYR A 70 9.05 -1.92 4.22
CA TYR A 70 8.49 -2.85 5.20
C TYR A 70 9.61 -3.41 6.05
N ASN A 71 9.60 -3.12 7.35
CA ASN A 71 10.62 -3.57 8.28
C ASN A 71 10.02 -4.64 9.19
N GLY A 72 10.66 -5.79 9.29
CA GLY A 72 10.22 -6.83 10.21
C GLY A 72 11.21 -7.98 10.26
N ASN A 73 10.78 -9.08 10.85
CA ASN A 73 11.63 -10.25 11.04
C ASN A 73 11.16 -11.43 10.19
N TYR A 74 12.13 -12.19 9.69
CA TYR A 74 11.94 -13.42 8.96
C TYR A 74 12.46 -14.61 9.77
N ASN A 75 11.77 -15.74 9.69
CA ASN A 75 12.22 -17.03 10.19
C ASN A 75 11.99 -18.09 9.10
N TYR A 76 13.07 -18.73 8.63
CA TYR A 76 13.06 -19.70 7.52
C TYR A 76 12.24 -19.24 6.30
N GLY A 77 12.48 -18.01 5.84
CA GLY A 77 11.84 -17.44 4.66
C GLY A 77 10.42 -16.92 4.90
N ARG A 78 9.94 -16.88 6.15
CA ARG A 78 8.57 -16.43 6.49
C ARG A 78 8.55 -15.22 7.40
N LYS A 79 7.61 -14.31 7.15
CA LYS A 79 7.39 -13.14 7.99
C LYS A 79 6.85 -13.55 9.36
N ILE A 80 7.47 -13.08 10.43
CA ILE A 80 7.04 -13.32 11.80
C ILE A 80 7.00 -12.04 12.62
N GLY A 81 6.18 -12.04 13.66
CA GLY A 81 6.12 -10.97 14.65
C GLY A 81 5.67 -9.64 14.07
N LYS A 82 6.18 -8.55 14.65
CA LYS A 82 5.81 -7.20 14.26
C LYS A 82 6.47 -6.78 12.96
N TRP A 83 5.67 -6.16 12.09
CA TRP A 83 6.09 -5.59 10.82
C TRP A 83 5.62 -4.15 10.73
N ASP A 84 6.57 -3.23 10.57
CA ASP A 84 6.32 -1.79 10.50
C ASP A 84 6.48 -1.29 9.07
N ILE A 85 5.57 -0.40 8.65
CA ILE A 85 5.61 0.23 7.33
C ILE A 85 6.13 1.65 7.49
N TYR A 86 7.17 1.99 6.75
CA TYR A 86 7.75 3.33 6.71
C TYR A 86 7.55 3.93 5.32
N TRP A 87 7.24 5.21 5.30
CA TRP A 87 7.30 6.01 4.10
C TRP A 87 8.50 6.92 4.20
N ASN A 88 9.37 6.81 3.21
CA ASN A 88 10.67 7.43 3.17
C ASN A 88 10.68 8.49 2.07
N GLN A 89 10.68 9.74 2.51
CA GLN A 89 10.92 10.91 1.68
C GLN A 89 12.41 11.27 1.75
N VAL A 90 12.91 12.07 0.79
CA VAL A 90 14.34 12.39 0.60
C VAL A 90 15.10 12.74 1.89
N HIS A 91 14.42 13.33 2.88
CA HIS A 91 15.03 13.75 4.14
C HIS A 91 14.34 13.24 5.41
N GLN A 92 13.28 12.42 5.28
CA GLN A 92 12.50 11.98 6.44
C GLN A 92 11.85 10.62 6.22
N SER A 93 12.04 9.72 7.17
CA SER A 93 11.29 8.46 7.25
C SER A 93 10.24 8.54 8.34
N SER A 94 8.97 8.32 8.00
CA SER A 94 7.86 8.30 8.95
C SER A 94 7.23 6.92 8.97
N LYS A 95 6.94 6.40 10.17
CA LYS A 95 6.15 5.17 10.30
C LYS A 95 4.70 5.48 9.98
N ILE A 96 4.13 4.75 9.02
CA ILE A 96 2.78 4.99 8.50
C ILE A 96 1.84 3.79 8.65
N GLY A 97 2.34 2.64 9.09
CA GLY A 97 1.50 1.47 9.27
C GLY A 97 2.25 0.24 9.75
N GLY A 98 1.64 -0.92 9.50
CA GLY A 98 2.17 -2.21 9.94
C GLY A 98 1.14 -3.08 10.64
N GLY A 99 1.61 -4.18 11.20
CA GLY A 99 0.83 -5.11 11.98
C GLY A 99 1.66 -6.30 12.45
N GLN A 100 1.02 -7.42 12.72
CA GLN A 100 1.70 -8.63 13.22
C GLN A 100 1.42 -9.84 12.34
N PHE A 101 2.48 -10.63 12.13
CA PHE A 101 2.39 -11.95 11.52
C PHE A 101 2.52 -13.04 12.58
N GLY A 102 1.59 -13.99 12.57
CA GLY A 102 1.69 -15.28 13.23
C GLY A 102 2.11 -16.39 12.26
N VAL A 103 2.32 -17.58 12.79
CA VAL A 103 2.60 -18.79 12.00
C VAL A 103 1.39 -19.71 12.05
N GLN A 104 0.92 -20.15 10.88
CA GLN A 104 -0.13 -21.15 10.77
C GLN A 104 0.49 -22.55 10.87
N LEU A 105 0.14 -23.32 11.91
CA LEU A 105 0.78 -24.62 12.17
C LEU A 105 0.55 -25.67 11.07
N SER A 106 -0.59 -25.62 10.38
CA SER A 106 -0.97 -26.66 9.41
C SER A 106 -0.10 -26.72 8.16
N ASN A 107 0.33 -25.57 7.66
CA ASN A 107 1.18 -25.44 6.45
C ASN A 107 2.45 -24.61 6.71
N ASN A 108 2.68 -24.27 7.98
CA ASN A 108 3.77 -23.45 8.44
C ASN A 108 3.83 -22.06 7.77
N SER A 109 2.74 -21.54 7.19
CA SER A 109 2.71 -20.26 6.46
C SER A 109 2.60 -19.05 7.40
N SER A 110 3.06 -17.87 6.95
CA SER A 110 2.88 -16.61 7.71
C SER A 110 1.47 -16.06 7.49
N ILE A 111 0.75 -15.76 8.56
CA ILE A 111 -0.61 -15.21 8.52
C ILE A 111 -0.69 -13.90 9.28
N LYS A 112 -1.46 -12.93 8.76
CA LYS A 112 -1.72 -11.68 9.48
C LYS A 112 -2.61 -11.93 10.70
N ILE A 113 -2.29 -11.29 11.81
CA ILE A 113 -3.05 -11.33 13.07
C ILE A 113 -3.10 -9.95 13.72
N GLY A 114 -4.14 -9.72 14.52
CA GLY A 114 -4.33 -8.50 15.31
C GLY A 114 -4.63 -7.28 14.44
N GLN A 115 -4.32 -6.10 14.99
CA GLN A 115 -4.55 -4.83 14.32
C GLN A 115 -3.54 -4.59 13.19
N TRP A 116 -4.04 -4.06 12.07
CA TRP A 116 -3.28 -3.79 10.86
C TRP A 116 -3.63 -2.43 10.28
N ILE A 117 -2.59 -1.76 9.76
CA ILE A 117 -2.70 -0.60 8.88
C ILE A 117 -2.12 -1.00 7.53
N GLU A 118 -2.97 -1.04 6.50
CA GLU A 118 -2.62 -1.44 5.13
C GLU A 118 -2.65 -0.24 4.19
N LEU A 119 -1.62 -0.09 3.35
CA LEU A 119 -1.63 0.95 2.33
C LEU A 119 -2.53 0.54 1.17
N ARG A 120 -3.25 1.50 0.58
CA ARG A 120 -3.97 1.27 -0.67
C ARG A 120 -2.99 1.13 -1.84
N ASP A 121 -3.39 0.40 -2.86
CA ASP A 121 -2.66 0.38 -4.13
C ASP A 121 -2.49 1.79 -4.68
N GLY A 122 -1.28 2.09 -5.16
CA GLY A 122 -0.92 3.43 -5.63
C GLY A 122 -0.65 4.44 -4.51
N TYR A 123 -0.44 4.00 -3.26
CA TYR A 123 -0.05 4.89 -2.16
C TYR A 123 1.12 5.79 -2.56
N CYS A 124 0.89 7.10 -2.50
CA CYS A 124 1.87 8.12 -2.83
C CYS A 124 1.59 9.39 -2.02
N GLN A 125 2.44 10.42 -2.17
CA GLN A 125 2.24 11.73 -1.55
C GLN A 125 0.81 12.29 -1.70
N ASP A 126 0.19 12.07 -2.86
CA ASP A 126 -1.12 12.63 -3.22
C ASP A 126 -2.30 11.70 -2.87
N SER A 127 -2.02 10.42 -2.60
CA SER A 127 -2.99 9.38 -2.26
C SER A 127 -2.53 8.64 -1.00
N LYS A 128 -2.48 9.38 0.12
CA LYS A 128 -2.15 8.86 1.46
C LYS A 128 -3.35 8.13 2.06
N ILE A 129 -3.78 7.07 1.39
CA ILE A 129 -4.95 6.27 1.78
C ILE A 129 -4.46 4.96 2.40
N TYR A 130 -4.97 4.65 3.59
CA TYR A 130 -4.72 3.39 4.26
C TYR A 130 -5.99 2.84 4.90
N ASN A 131 -6.03 1.52 5.03
CA ASN A 131 -7.11 0.78 5.66
C ASN A 131 -6.66 0.29 7.04
N CYS A 132 -7.45 0.54 8.07
CA CYS A 132 -7.18 0.12 9.44
C CYS A 132 -8.21 -0.92 9.86
N GLY A 133 -7.79 -2.03 10.46
CA GLY A 133 -8.72 -3.00 11.02
C GLY A 133 -8.03 -4.24 11.57
N GLU A 134 -8.82 -5.26 11.90
CA GLU A 134 -8.33 -6.47 12.55
C GLU A 134 -8.28 -7.68 11.62
N TYR A 135 -7.22 -8.46 11.76
CA TYR A 135 -7.06 -9.80 11.23
C TYR A 135 -7.16 -10.85 12.33
N LYS A 136 -7.95 -11.90 12.09
CA LYS A 136 -7.97 -13.12 12.90
C LYS A 136 -7.66 -14.32 12.03
N LYS A 137 -6.53 -14.98 12.32
CA LYS A 137 -6.03 -16.13 11.55
C LYS A 137 -5.92 -15.86 10.04
N GLY A 138 -5.41 -14.69 9.65
CA GLY A 138 -5.28 -14.27 8.25
C GLY A 138 -6.57 -13.77 7.59
N ILE A 139 -7.69 -13.74 8.31
CA ILE A 139 -9.00 -13.31 7.81
C ILE A 139 -9.35 -11.93 8.38
N LYS A 140 -9.82 -11.00 7.54
CA LYS A 140 -10.33 -9.69 8.00
C LYS A 140 -11.62 -9.89 8.79
N ILE A 141 -11.71 -9.24 9.95
CA ILE A 141 -12.90 -9.29 10.81
C ILE A 141 -13.24 -7.90 11.32
N GLY A 142 -14.51 -7.72 11.71
CA GLY A 142 -14.98 -6.52 12.39
C GLY A 142 -14.89 -5.26 11.52
N ILE A 143 -14.79 -4.12 12.20
CA ILE A 143 -14.76 -2.80 11.54
C ILE A 143 -13.42 -2.57 10.86
N TRP A 144 -13.49 -2.06 9.64
CA TRP A 144 -12.36 -1.64 8.84
C TRP A 144 -12.58 -0.22 8.34
N ASP A 145 -11.75 0.71 8.80
CA ASP A 145 -11.80 2.12 8.44
C ASP A 145 -10.89 2.41 7.25
N ILE A 146 -11.35 3.26 6.34
CA ILE A 146 -10.52 3.83 5.28
C ILE A 146 -10.16 5.26 5.68
N GLN A 147 -8.88 5.51 5.90
CA GLN A 147 -8.38 6.81 6.31
C GLN A 147 -7.65 7.52 5.18
N PHE A 148 -7.85 8.83 5.11
CA PHE A 148 -7.17 9.73 4.19
C PHE A 148 -6.87 11.04 4.90
N GLN A 149 -5.59 11.43 4.95
CA GLN A 149 -5.14 12.62 5.68
C GLN A 149 -5.66 12.64 7.12
N GLU A 150 -5.51 11.52 7.85
CA GLU A 150 -5.92 11.36 9.25
C GLU A 150 -7.44 11.43 9.51
N LYS A 151 -8.25 11.46 8.45
CA LYS A 151 -9.72 11.43 8.54
C LYS A 151 -10.25 10.10 8.05
N ILE A 152 -11.22 9.54 8.77
CA ILE A 152 -12.00 8.40 8.28
C ILE A 152 -12.92 8.92 7.17
N ILE A 153 -12.72 8.42 5.96
CA ILE A 153 -13.50 8.80 4.77
C ILE A 153 -14.31 7.64 4.19
N GLY A 154 -14.15 6.44 4.75
CA GLY A 154 -14.95 5.29 4.39
C GLY A 154 -14.64 4.09 5.26
N GLY A 155 -15.07 2.91 4.80
CA GLY A 155 -14.94 1.67 5.57
C GLY A 155 -16.26 0.91 5.69
N GLY A 156 -16.24 -0.13 6.51
CA GLY A 156 -17.39 -0.97 6.82
C GLY A 156 -16.98 -2.17 7.65
N SER A 157 -17.82 -3.20 7.71
CA SER A 157 -17.54 -4.41 8.52
C SER A 157 -17.24 -5.63 7.66
N TYR A 158 -16.34 -6.47 8.15
CA TYR A 158 -16.13 -7.83 7.66
C TYR A 158 -16.70 -8.85 8.63
N ASP A 159 -17.41 -9.84 8.09
CA ASP A 159 -17.79 -11.07 8.76
C ASP A 159 -17.08 -12.25 8.09
N VAL A 160 -16.15 -12.88 8.82
CA VAL A 160 -15.29 -13.98 8.34
C VAL A 160 -14.69 -13.71 6.95
N GLY A 161 -14.13 -12.50 6.75
CA GLY A 161 -13.47 -12.11 5.50
C GLY A 161 -14.41 -11.62 4.40
N SER A 162 -15.72 -11.73 4.59
CA SER A 162 -16.73 -11.18 3.67
C SER A 162 -17.16 -9.79 4.13
N LYS A 163 -17.20 -8.81 3.22
CA LYS A 163 -17.83 -7.52 3.51
C LYS A 163 -19.31 -7.74 3.85
N THR A 164 -19.78 -7.06 4.89
CA THR A 164 -21.17 -7.13 5.36
C THR A 164 -21.65 -5.78 5.86
N GLY A 165 -22.96 -5.55 5.81
CA GLY A 165 -23.62 -4.35 6.31
C GLY A 165 -23.29 -3.10 5.50
N LYS A 166 -23.33 -1.93 6.15
CA LYS A 166 -23.08 -0.64 5.50
C LYS A 166 -21.61 -0.44 5.17
N TRP A 167 -21.36 0.08 3.98
CA TRP A 167 -20.03 0.36 3.46
C TRP A 167 -19.96 1.71 2.76
N ILE A 168 -18.82 2.36 2.91
CA ILE A 168 -18.40 3.53 2.15
C ILE A 168 -17.11 3.15 1.43
N GLU A 169 -17.17 3.04 0.10
CA GLU A 169 -16.02 2.73 -0.75
C GLU A 169 -15.50 3.97 -1.44
N LEU A 170 -14.21 4.00 -1.73
CA LEU A 170 -13.60 5.06 -2.53
C LEU A 170 -13.58 4.65 -3.99
N CYS A 171 -13.85 5.59 -4.90
CA CYS A 171 -13.68 5.32 -6.32
C CYS A 171 -12.24 4.94 -6.67
N ASP A 172 -12.07 4.26 -7.80
CA ASP A 172 -10.75 4.02 -8.37
C ASP A 172 -10.09 5.34 -8.76
N GLY A 173 -8.80 5.45 -8.42
CA GLY A 173 -8.05 6.69 -8.58
C GLY A 173 -8.52 7.79 -7.63
N PHE A 174 -8.89 7.48 -6.39
CA PHE A 174 -9.12 8.52 -5.40
C PHE A 174 -7.80 9.24 -5.08
N TYR A 175 -7.73 10.53 -5.39
CA TYR A 175 -6.60 11.41 -5.07
C TYR A 175 -7.07 12.86 -4.96
N LYS A 176 -6.30 13.67 -4.22
CA LYS A 176 -6.66 15.06 -3.89
C LYS A 176 -5.93 16.13 -4.72
N SER A 177 -4.97 15.79 -5.58
CA SER A 177 -4.14 16.78 -6.29
C SER A 177 -4.66 17.17 -7.69
N GLY A 178 -4.57 18.47 -8.01
CA GLY A 178 -4.67 19.03 -9.37
C GLY A 178 -6.07 19.30 -9.95
N TYR A 179 -6.10 19.66 -11.24
CA TYR A 179 -7.29 20.01 -12.04
C TYR A 179 -8.28 18.85 -12.28
N GLY A 180 -8.02 17.66 -11.72
CA GLY A 180 -8.82 16.45 -11.94
C GLY A 180 -9.01 15.59 -10.71
N SER A 181 -8.93 16.14 -9.50
CA SER A 181 -9.18 15.43 -8.24
C SER A 181 -10.46 14.59 -8.29
N LYS A 182 -10.38 13.33 -7.87
CA LYS A 182 -11.51 12.41 -7.89
C LYS A 182 -11.83 11.98 -6.45
N GLU A 183 -12.58 12.81 -5.76
CA GLU A 183 -13.00 12.57 -4.37
C GLU A 183 -14.43 11.98 -4.37
N ILE A 184 -14.59 10.82 -5.01
CA ILE A 184 -15.89 10.15 -5.14
C ILE A 184 -15.93 8.96 -4.17
N THR A 185 -17.02 8.85 -3.41
CA THR A 185 -17.32 7.68 -2.60
C THR A 185 -18.59 6.98 -3.06
N PHE A 186 -18.72 5.71 -2.74
CA PHE A 186 -19.92 4.91 -2.97
C PHE A 186 -20.42 4.37 -1.65
N ASN A 187 -21.65 4.72 -1.29
CA ASN A 187 -22.26 4.35 -0.04
C ASN A 187 -23.38 3.35 -0.31
N GLY A 188 -23.36 2.20 0.36
CA GLY A 188 -24.40 1.19 0.21
C GLY A 188 -24.20 0.03 1.16
N GLU A 189 -24.79 -1.11 0.83
CA GLU A 189 -24.77 -2.29 1.68
C GLU A 189 -24.17 -3.51 0.98
N TYR A 190 -23.48 -4.32 1.78
CA TYR A 190 -22.96 -5.61 1.40
C TYR A 190 -23.69 -6.74 2.13
N SER A 191 -23.91 -7.85 1.43
CA SER A 191 -24.31 -9.13 2.01
C SER A 191 -23.43 -10.22 1.44
N ASN A 192 -22.75 -10.98 2.32
CA ASN A 192 -21.85 -12.08 1.95
C ASN A 192 -20.82 -11.67 0.86
N GLY A 193 -20.23 -10.48 1.01
CA GLY A 193 -19.22 -9.98 0.07
C GLY A 193 -19.78 -9.43 -1.25
N LYS A 194 -21.10 -9.43 -1.46
CA LYS A 194 -21.75 -8.84 -2.65
C LYS A 194 -22.45 -7.53 -2.31
N LYS A 195 -22.36 -6.54 -3.20
CA LYS A 195 -23.15 -5.30 -3.12
C LYS A 195 -24.62 -5.65 -3.32
N ILE A 196 -25.50 -5.10 -2.49
CA ILE A 196 -26.93 -5.29 -2.60
C ILE A 196 -27.66 -3.94 -2.55
N GLY A 197 -28.86 -3.90 -3.13
CA GLY A 197 -29.79 -2.79 -2.97
C GLY A 197 -29.30 -1.47 -3.54
N LYS A 198 -29.62 -0.38 -2.84
CA LYS A 198 -29.35 0.99 -3.30
C LYS A 198 -27.94 1.43 -2.91
N TRP A 199 -27.17 1.85 -3.91
CA TRP A 199 -25.88 2.50 -3.74
C TRP A 199 -25.94 3.97 -4.17
N THR A 200 -25.30 4.84 -3.40
CA THR A 200 -25.25 6.28 -3.66
C THR A 200 -23.80 6.69 -3.91
N GLU A 201 -23.51 7.13 -5.13
CA GLU A 201 -22.27 7.81 -5.48
C GLU A 201 -22.33 9.24 -4.94
N ILE A 202 -21.31 9.64 -4.19
CA ILE A 202 -21.20 10.97 -3.58
C ILE A 202 -19.90 11.60 -4.06
N ASN A 203 -20.01 12.73 -4.76
CA ASN A 203 -18.85 13.58 -5.01
C ASN A 203 -18.61 14.47 -3.79
N LEU A 204 -17.53 14.22 -3.03
CA LEU A 204 -17.25 14.93 -1.78
C LEU A 204 -16.98 16.43 -1.97
N LYS A 205 -16.69 16.89 -3.19
CA LYS A 205 -16.46 18.33 -3.47
C LYS A 205 -17.74 19.11 -3.65
N ASN A 206 -18.66 18.56 -4.46
CA ASN A 206 -19.85 19.28 -4.91
C ASN A 206 -21.15 18.69 -4.36
N LEU A 207 -21.06 17.63 -3.55
CA LEU A 207 -22.17 16.86 -2.98
C LEU A 207 -23.18 16.38 -4.03
N HIS A 208 -22.72 16.18 -5.27
CA HIS A 208 -23.55 15.59 -6.31
C HIS A 208 -23.80 14.12 -5.98
N LEU A 209 -25.06 13.71 -6.08
CA LEU A 209 -25.52 12.37 -5.72
C LEU A 209 -26.05 11.66 -6.97
N ARG A 210 -25.52 10.47 -7.24
CA ARG A 210 -26.06 9.55 -8.25
C ARG A 210 -26.43 8.23 -7.59
N THR A 211 -27.62 7.71 -7.90
CA THR A 211 -28.06 6.42 -7.38
C THR A 211 -27.78 5.30 -8.39
N ILE A 212 -27.32 4.16 -7.89
CA ILE A 212 -27.06 2.92 -8.63
C ILE A 212 -27.78 1.79 -7.89
N TYR A 213 -28.39 0.86 -8.61
CA TYR A 213 -29.06 -0.31 -8.04
C TYR A 213 -28.28 -1.58 -8.38
N TYR A 214 -28.20 -2.49 -7.40
CA TYR A 214 -27.62 -3.82 -7.56
C TYR A 214 -28.67 -4.87 -7.15
N ASP A 215 -28.69 -5.96 -7.91
CA ASP A 215 -29.54 -7.13 -7.68
C ASP A 215 -29.06 -7.98 -6.49
#